data_AF-A0A7H8HKG6-F1
#
_entry.id   AF-A0A7H8HKG6-F1
#
_cell.length_a   1.000
_cell.length_b   1.000
_cell.length_c   1.000
_cell.angle_alpha   90.00
_cell.angle_beta   90.00
_cell.angle_gamma   90.00
#
_symmetry.space_group_name_H-M   'P 1'
#
loop_
_entity.id
_entity.type
_entity.pdbx_description
1 polymer ?
#
loop_
_entity_poly.entity_id
_entity_poly.type
_entity_poly.pdbx_seq_one_letter_code
_entity_poly.pdbx_strand_id
1 'polypeptide(L)'
;MAIMKGHRFPIEFDSAFPQGLVLVGEVAPDNEYQSREDRAAGRPTRQRVDEATGKRQWKATVTDPDETKAKRASFEITLLADVQPVPLTSEALPGMRPIELEGLTAEAKVAGQGEFKYLSYAFRATGFKAAGSGSGSKSTRSTATGEASVKAA
;
A
#
# COMPACT_ATOMS: atom_id res chain seq x y z
N MET A 1 -21.70 19.57 8.99
CA MET A 1 -20.71 19.17 7.96
C MET A 1 -21.25 17.97 7.19
N ALA A 2 -21.04 17.91 5.88
CA ALA A 2 -21.53 16.81 5.03
C ALA A 2 -20.70 15.51 5.15
N ILE A 3 -19.43 15.62 5.52
CA ILE A 3 -18.50 14.49 5.67
C ILE A 3 -18.01 14.46 7.10
N MET A 4 -18.15 13.31 7.75
CA MET A 4 -17.74 13.10 9.14
C MET A 4 -16.27 12.68 9.23
N LYS A 5 -15.64 12.96 10.39
CA LYS A 5 -14.30 12.46 10.69
C LYS A 5 -14.29 10.93 10.64
N GLY A 6 -13.26 10.35 10.04
CA GLY A 6 -13.14 8.90 9.88
C GLY A 6 -13.88 8.33 8.68
N HIS A 7 -14.47 9.18 7.83
CA HIS A 7 -15.07 8.71 6.58
C HIS A 7 -14.00 8.08 5.67
N ARG A 8 -14.33 6.90 5.13
CA ARG A 8 -13.46 6.09 4.28
C ARG A 8 -13.96 6.20 2.86
N PHE A 9 -13.20 6.86 2.01
CA PHE A 9 -13.56 6.99 0.59
C PHE A 9 -13.13 5.73 -0.15
N PRO A 10 -14.03 5.02 -0.84
CA PRO A 10 -13.62 3.99 -1.78
C PRO A 10 -12.83 4.66 -2.91
N ILE A 11 -11.71 4.05 -3.29
CA ILE A 11 -10.87 4.52 -4.39
C ILE A 11 -10.32 3.32 -5.14
N GLU A 12 -10.33 3.40 -6.47
CA GLU A 12 -9.74 2.37 -7.32
C GLU A 12 -8.22 2.32 -7.11
N PHE A 13 -7.67 1.11 -6.97
CA PHE A 13 -6.24 0.90 -6.72
C PHE A 13 -5.37 1.55 -7.80
N ASP A 14 -5.69 1.30 -9.07
CA ASP A 14 -4.95 1.85 -10.22
C ASP A 14 -5.01 3.39 -10.30
N SER A 15 -6.04 4.01 -9.70
CA SER A 15 -6.14 5.48 -9.63
C SER A 15 -5.29 6.05 -8.50
N ALA A 16 -5.18 5.34 -7.38
CA ALA A 16 -4.37 5.75 -6.24
C ALA A 16 -2.87 5.46 -6.43
N PHE A 17 -2.55 4.33 -7.05
CA PHE A 17 -1.19 3.80 -7.20
C PHE A 17 -0.97 3.27 -8.63
N PRO A 18 -0.75 4.16 -9.62
CA PRO A 18 -0.67 3.79 -11.04
C PRO A 18 0.50 2.86 -11.39
N GLN A 19 1.58 2.86 -10.58
CA GLN A 19 2.73 1.96 -10.73
C GLN A 19 2.62 0.71 -9.84
N GLY A 20 1.49 0.52 -9.16
CA GLY A 20 1.30 -0.50 -8.13
C GLY A 20 2.04 -0.18 -6.84
N LEU A 21 1.99 -1.12 -5.90
CA LEU A 21 2.70 -1.04 -4.63
C LEU A 21 3.66 -2.23 -4.51
N VAL A 22 4.75 -2.02 -3.79
CA VAL A 22 5.70 -3.08 -3.45
C VAL A 22 5.53 -3.41 -1.97
N LEU A 23 5.05 -4.60 -1.66
CA LEU A 23 5.05 -5.13 -0.29
C LEU A 23 6.50 -5.37 0.15
N VAL A 24 6.86 -4.89 1.33
CA VAL A 24 8.16 -5.11 1.96
C VAL A 24 7.96 -5.94 3.23
N GLY A 25 8.50 -7.16 3.22
CA GLY A 25 8.34 -8.14 4.28
C GLY A 25 7.01 -8.88 4.21
N GLU A 26 6.50 -9.27 5.37
CA GLU A 26 5.28 -10.06 5.52
C GLU A 26 4.14 -9.23 6.13
N VAL A 27 2.92 -9.70 5.91
CA VAL A 27 1.72 -9.16 6.56
C VAL A 27 1.72 -9.60 8.03
N ALA A 28 1.68 -8.66 8.97
CA ALA A 28 1.65 -8.95 10.40
C ALA A 28 0.28 -8.65 11.03
N PRO A 29 -0.14 -9.31 12.12
CA PRO A 29 -1.35 -8.92 12.84
C PRO A 29 -1.18 -7.52 13.47
N ASP A 30 -2.17 -6.65 13.29
CA ASP A 30 -2.18 -5.35 13.98
C ASP A 30 -2.63 -5.53 15.43
N ASN A 31 -1.67 -5.55 16.33
CA ASN A 31 -1.91 -5.81 17.74
C ASN A 31 -2.16 -4.52 18.54
N GLU A 32 -2.98 -4.63 19.58
CA GLU A 32 -3.11 -3.56 20.58
C GLU A 32 -1.78 -3.36 21.31
N TYR A 33 -1.52 -2.11 21.69
CA TYR A 33 -0.31 -1.82 22.45
C TYR A 33 -0.42 -2.50 23.81
N GLN A 34 0.52 -3.40 24.09
CA GLN A 34 0.61 -4.08 25.38
C GLN A 34 1.64 -3.35 26.25
N SER A 35 1.23 -2.97 27.46
CA SER A 35 2.15 -2.41 28.44
C SER A 35 3.20 -3.46 28.85
N ARG A 36 4.38 -3.01 29.30
CA ARG A 36 5.43 -3.92 29.77
C ARG A 36 4.95 -4.78 30.95
N GLU A 37 4.10 -4.22 31.80
CA GLU A 37 3.51 -4.89 32.96
C GLU A 37 2.54 -5.99 32.53
N ASP A 38 1.67 -5.71 31.55
CA ASP A 38 0.75 -6.71 30.98
C ASP A 38 1.49 -7.85 30.27
N ARG A 39 2.60 -7.53 29.59
CA ARG A 39 3.47 -8.53 28.96
C ARG A 39 4.16 -9.40 30.00
N ALA A 40 4.63 -8.81 31.10
CA ALA A 40 5.24 -9.55 32.22
C ALA A 40 4.20 -10.43 32.96
N ALA A 41 2.94 -10.01 32.99
CA ALA A 41 1.82 -10.78 33.54
C ALA A 41 1.28 -11.87 32.60
N GLY A 42 1.91 -12.08 31.43
CA GLY A 42 1.52 -13.12 30.48
C GLY A 42 0.15 -12.91 29.81
N ARG A 43 -0.37 -11.67 29.79
CA ARG A 43 -1.65 -11.40 29.12
C ARG A 43 -1.51 -11.61 27.61
N PRO A 44 -2.50 -12.21 26.94
CA PRO A 44 -2.46 -12.39 25.49
C PRO A 44 -2.56 -11.03 24.79
N THR A 45 -1.71 -10.79 23.80
CA THR A 45 -1.81 -9.60 22.95
C THR A 45 -3.05 -9.73 22.08
N ARG A 46 -3.99 -8.77 22.20
CA ARG A 46 -5.22 -8.79 21.41
C ARG A 46 -4.97 -8.14 20.04
N GLN A 47 -5.35 -8.84 18.98
CA GLN A 47 -5.38 -8.26 17.65
C GLN A 47 -6.54 -7.27 17.55
N ARG A 48 -6.28 -6.12 16.93
CA ARG A 48 -7.29 -5.10 16.67
C ARG A 48 -8.31 -5.62 15.68
N VAL A 49 -9.56 -5.23 15.90
CA VAL A 49 -10.68 -5.47 15.00
C VAL A 49 -11.17 -4.13 14.49
N ASP A 50 -11.49 -4.06 13.22
CA ASP A 50 -12.03 -2.85 12.61
C ASP A 50 -13.50 -2.66 12.99
N GLU A 51 -13.85 -1.51 13.55
CA GLU A 51 -15.20 -1.24 14.07
C GLU A 51 -16.27 -1.19 12.96
N ALA A 52 -15.89 -0.77 11.75
CA ALA A 52 -16.83 -0.64 10.64
C ALA A 52 -17.14 -1.98 9.96
N THR A 53 -16.15 -2.89 9.88
CA THR A 53 -16.29 -4.17 9.16
C THR A 53 -16.38 -5.39 10.07
N GLY A 54 -15.99 -5.27 11.35
CA GLY A 54 -15.88 -6.40 12.28
C GLY A 54 -14.72 -7.35 11.98
N LYS A 55 -13.87 -7.05 10.99
CA LYS A 55 -12.76 -7.91 10.56
C LYS A 55 -11.48 -7.63 11.34
N ARG A 56 -10.61 -8.63 11.45
CA ARG A 56 -9.28 -8.45 12.06
C ARG A 56 -8.43 -7.52 11.21
N GLN A 57 -7.64 -6.69 11.89
CA GLN A 57 -6.70 -5.77 11.25
C GLN A 57 -5.35 -6.44 11.10
N TRP A 58 -4.80 -6.35 9.90
CA TRP A 58 -3.46 -6.79 9.57
C TRP A 58 -2.68 -5.59 9.02
N LYS A 59 -1.41 -5.49 9.36
CA LYS A 59 -0.53 -4.43 8.88
C LYS A 59 0.44 -4.98 7.86
N ALA A 60 0.70 -4.19 6.84
CA ALA A 60 1.70 -4.49 5.84
C ALA A 60 2.46 -3.20 5.49
N THR A 61 3.78 -3.31 5.40
CA THR A 61 4.63 -2.20 4.95
C THR A 61 4.71 -2.26 3.45
N VAL A 62 4.38 -1.15 2.79
CA VAL A 62 4.42 -1.03 1.34
C VAL A 62 5.29 0.15 0.93
N THR A 63 5.87 0.03 -0.25
CA THR A 63 6.60 1.11 -0.92
C THR A 63 5.87 1.45 -2.21
N ASP A 64 5.59 2.74 -2.39
CA ASP A 64 5.06 3.33 -3.61
C ASP A 64 6.22 3.81 -4.50
N PRO A 65 6.40 3.20 -5.70
CA PRO A 65 7.42 3.64 -6.66
C PRO A 65 7.15 5.02 -7.29
N ASP A 66 5.89 5.50 -7.28
CA ASP A 66 5.50 6.78 -7.89
C ASP A 66 5.76 7.99 -6.95
N GLU A 67 5.90 7.75 -5.65
CA GLU A 67 6.09 8.82 -4.67
C GLU A 67 7.52 9.40 -4.72
N THR A 68 7.60 10.64 -5.18
CA THR A 68 8.84 11.42 -5.29
C THR A 68 9.54 11.71 -3.95
N LYS A 69 8.81 11.75 -2.82
CA LYS A 69 9.39 12.04 -1.51
C LYS A 69 9.70 10.74 -0.77
N ALA A 70 10.98 10.40 -0.66
CA ALA A 70 11.46 9.18 0.01
C ALA A 70 10.85 8.93 1.41
N LYS A 71 10.62 9.99 2.21
CA LYS A 71 10.01 9.88 3.55
C LYS A 71 8.54 9.44 3.54
N ARG A 72 7.86 9.51 2.39
CA ARG A 72 6.45 9.13 2.20
C ARG A 72 6.29 7.92 1.29
N ALA A 73 7.34 7.57 0.54
CA ALA A 73 7.31 6.44 -0.39
C ALA A 73 7.04 5.12 0.33
N SER A 74 7.51 4.96 1.58
CA SER A 74 7.19 3.78 2.38
C SER A 74 6.21 4.11 3.50
N PHE A 75 5.12 3.36 3.58
CA PHE A 75 4.08 3.54 4.59
C PHE A 75 3.40 2.21 4.93
N GLU A 76 2.66 2.21 6.04
CA GLU A 76 1.87 1.06 6.46
C GLU A 76 0.45 1.15 5.90
N ILE A 77 -0.05 0.03 5.39
CA ILE A 77 -1.46 -0.18 5.06
C ILE A 77 -2.10 -1.13 6.07
N THR A 78 -3.43 -1.03 6.20
CA THR A 78 -4.21 -1.99 6.99
C THR A 78 -5.04 -2.89 6.07
N LEU A 79 -4.88 -4.21 6.20
CA LEU A 79 -5.73 -5.19 5.52
C LEU A 79 -6.80 -5.69 6.49
N LEU A 80 -8.04 -5.80 6.01
CA LEU A 80 -9.22 -6.16 6.79
C LEU A 80 -9.73 -7.54 6.36
N ALA A 81 -9.36 -8.58 7.10
CA ALA A 81 -9.66 -9.97 6.77
C ALA A 81 -9.75 -10.86 8.02
N ASP A 82 -10.56 -11.92 7.96
CA ASP A 82 -10.72 -12.89 9.06
C ASP A 82 -9.45 -13.73 9.31
N VAL A 83 -8.68 -13.97 8.24
CA VAL A 83 -7.40 -14.68 8.24
C VAL A 83 -6.32 -13.80 7.63
N GLN A 84 -5.06 -14.11 7.88
CA GLN A 84 -3.92 -13.38 7.33
C GLN A 84 -3.99 -13.37 5.79
N PRO A 85 -4.11 -12.20 5.15
CA PRO A 85 -4.05 -12.12 3.70
C PRO A 85 -2.65 -12.51 3.23
N VAL A 86 -2.59 -13.44 2.28
CA VAL A 86 -1.33 -13.88 1.67
C VAL A 86 -1.28 -13.32 0.24
N PRO A 87 -0.19 -12.61 -0.14
CA PRO A 87 -0.05 -12.15 -1.51
C PRO A 87 0.09 -13.33 -2.47
N LEU A 88 -0.57 -13.25 -3.62
CA LEU A 88 -0.54 -14.30 -4.66
C LEU A 88 0.56 -14.08 -5.72
N THR A 89 1.23 -12.94 -5.69
CA THR A 89 2.29 -12.55 -6.63
C THR A 89 3.64 -13.16 -6.25
N SER A 90 4.56 -13.28 -7.21
CA SER A 90 5.94 -13.73 -6.94
C SER A 90 6.82 -12.59 -6.44
N GLU A 91 7.81 -12.91 -5.61
CA GLU A 91 8.81 -11.93 -5.18
C GLU A 91 9.68 -11.46 -6.34
N ALA A 92 9.91 -10.15 -6.42
CA ALA A 92 10.84 -9.56 -7.38
C ALA A 92 12.26 -9.51 -6.80
N LEU A 93 12.37 -9.32 -5.49
CA LEU A 93 13.60 -9.43 -4.69
C LEU A 93 13.24 -10.12 -3.36
N PRO A 94 14.21 -10.69 -2.62
CA PRO A 94 13.93 -11.32 -1.34
C PRO A 94 13.16 -10.40 -0.40
N GLY A 95 11.92 -10.78 -0.04
CA GLY A 95 11.03 -9.99 0.81
C GLY A 95 10.46 -8.72 0.18
N MET A 96 10.59 -8.53 -1.14
CA MET A 96 9.95 -7.43 -1.88
C MET A 96 9.09 -7.98 -3.02
N ARG A 97 7.81 -7.66 -2.97
CA ARG A 97 6.82 -8.25 -3.88
C ARG A 97 5.87 -7.20 -4.45
N PRO A 98 5.69 -7.12 -5.77
CA PRO A 98 4.66 -6.26 -6.35
C PRO A 98 3.27 -6.77 -5.95
N ILE A 99 2.39 -5.88 -5.54
CA ILE A 99 1.04 -6.21 -5.08
C ILE A 99 0.01 -5.27 -5.70
N GLU A 100 -1.18 -5.80 -5.86
CA GLU A 100 -2.40 -5.03 -6.12
C GLU A 100 -3.35 -5.26 -4.96
N LEU A 101 -4.04 -4.20 -4.52
CA LEU A 101 -4.99 -4.27 -3.41
C LEU A 101 -6.42 -4.28 -3.92
N GLU A 102 -7.28 -5.02 -3.23
CA GLU A 102 -8.72 -5.05 -3.49
C GLU A 102 -9.47 -4.27 -2.39
N GLY A 103 -10.57 -3.61 -2.75
CA GLY A 103 -11.43 -2.90 -1.80
C GLY A 103 -10.70 -1.75 -1.10
N LEU A 104 -9.85 -1.02 -1.83
CA LEU A 104 -9.05 0.06 -1.28
C LEU A 104 -9.94 1.22 -0.84
N THR A 105 -9.67 1.69 0.37
CA THR A 105 -10.30 2.86 0.96
C THR A 105 -9.24 3.80 1.52
N ALA A 106 -9.48 5.09 1.36
CA ALA A 106 -8.62 6.15 1.88
C ALA A 106 -9.37 6.94 2.96
N GLU A 107 -8.79 7.02 4.16
CA GLU A 107 -9.25 7.89 5.23
C GLU A 107 -8.31 9.09 5.35
N ALA A 108 -8.84 10.30 5.21
CA ALA A 108 -8.08 11.53 5.39
C ALA A 108 -7.61 11.68 6.84
N LYS A 109 -6.30 11.90 7.04
CA LYS A 109 -5.69 12.15 8.34
C LYS A 109 -4.67 13.29 8.26
N VAL A 110 -4.55 14.05 9.34
CA VAL A 110 -3.50 15.08 9.45
C VAL A 110 -2.22 14.40 9.93
N ALA A 111 -1.14 14.55 9.18
CA ALA A 111 0.21 14.13 9.56
C ALA A 111 1.11 15.34 9.78
N GLY A 112 2.30 15.12 10.34
CA GLY A 112 3.26 16.17 10.67
C GLY A 112 3.12 16.69 12.11
N GLN A 113 4.04 17.58 12.50
CA GLN A 113 4.15 18.10 13.86
C GLN A 113 4.23 19.63 13.84
N GLY A 114 3.63 20.28 14.85
CA GLY A 114 3.63 21.73 14.98
C GLY A 114 3.01 22.42 13.76
N GLU A 115 3.78 23.30 13.12
CA GLU A 115 3.39 24.07 11.94
C GLU A 115 3.52 23.30 10.63
N PHE A 116 4.28 22.19 10.61
CA PHE A 116 4.52 21.39 9.40
C PHE A 116 3.48 20.28 9.19
N LYS A 117 2.21 20.60 9.47
CA LYS A 117 1.10 19.67 9.28
C LYS A 117 0.70 19.59 7.80
N TYR A 118 0.39 18.39 7.34
CA TYR A 118 -0.06 18.16 5.97
C TYR A 118 -1.15 17.09 5.93
N LEU A 119 -1.95 17.11 4.86
CA LEU A 119 -2.94 16.09 4.60
C LEU A 119 -2.24 14.79 4.16
N SER A 120 -2.60 13.70 4.79
CA SER A 120 -2.16 12.35 4.44
C SER A 120 -3.35 11.41 4.47
N TYR A 121 -3.15 10.17 4.04
CA TYR A 121 -4.21 9.17 4.01
C TYR A 121 -3.80 7.93 4.79
N ALA A 122 -4.74 7.34 5.52
CA ALA A 122 -4.65 5.96 5.98
C ALA A 122 -5.37 5.08 4.96
N PHE A 123 -4.63 4.16 4.37
CA PHE A 123 -5.15 3.23 3.38
C PHE A 123 -5.55 1.93 4.03
N ARG A 124 -6.76 1.45 3.70
CA ARG A 124 -7.23 0.13 4.10
C ARG A 124 -7.73 -0.64 2.89
N ALA A 125 -7.49 -1.94 2.87
CA ALA A 125 -7.94 -2.83 1.80
C ALA A 125 -8.52 -4.12 2.39
N THR A 126 -9.31 -4.85 1.61
CA THR A 126 -9.88 -6.14 2.04
C THR A 126 -8.95 -7.31 1.79
N GLY A 127 -8.01 -7.19 0.85
CA GLY A 127 -7.05 -8.24 0.50
C GLY A 127 -6.17 -7.87 -0.69
N PHE A 128 -5.48 -8.88 -1.22
CA PHE A 128 -4.68 -8.76 -2.44
C PHE A 128 -5.50 -9.20 -3.63
N LYS A 129 -5.50 -8.39 -4.68
CA LYS A 129 -6.05 -8.79 -5.97
C LYS A 129 -5.12 -9.84 -6.58
N ALA A 130 -5.68 -10.94 -7.07
CA ALA A 130 -4.90 -11.91 -7.84
C ALA A 130 -4.32 -11.20 -9.05
N ALA A 131 -2.99 -11.15 -9.17
CA ALA A 131 -2.36 -10.57 -10.33
C ALA A 131 -2.83 -11.35 -11.55
N GLY A 132 -3.65 -10.69 -12.38
CA GLY A 132 -4.03 -11.21 -13.66
C GLY A 132 -2.76 -11.50 -14.45
N SER A 133 -2.58 -12.75 -14.84
CA SER A 133 -1.59 -13.13 -15.83
C SER A 133 -1.84 -12.30 -17.10
N GLY A 134 -1.03 -11.27 -17.34
CA GLY A 134 -1.00 -10.55 -18.60
C GLY A 134 -1.13 -9.02 -18.50
N SER A 135 0.01 -8.33 -18.54
CA SER A 135 0.43 -7.65 -19.77
C SER A 135 1.75 -6.95 -19.50
N GLY A 136 2.83 -7.52 -20.06
CA GLY A 136 4.07 -6.78 -20.18
C GLY A 136 3.81 -5.54 -21.04
N SER A 137 3.89 -4.37 -20.44
CA SER A 137 4.16 -3.15 -21.19
C SER A 137 5.61 -3.24 -21.67
N LYS A 138 5.81 -3.98 -22.76
CA LYS A 138 6.97 -3.88 -23.62
C LYS A 138 6.97 -2.45 -24.13
N SER A 139 7.68 -1.58 -23.40
CA SER A 139 8.04 -0.25 -23.88
C SER A 139 8.81 -0.48 -25.17
N THR A 140 8.11 -0.33 -26.30
CA THR A 140 8.69 -0.40 -27.63
C THR A 140 9.52 0.86 -27.77
N ARG A 141 10.79 0.76 -27.34
CA ARG A 141 11.81 1.78 -27.59
C ARG A 141 12.10 1.75 -29.09
N SER A 142 11.35 2.54 -29.84
CA SER A 142 11.69 2.87 -31.22
C SER A 142 12.96 3.72 -31.19
N THR A 143 14.11 3.07 -31.24
CA THR A 143 15.39 3.71 -31.57
C THR A 143 15.35 4.09 -33.05
N ALA A 144 14.99 5.33 -33.35
CA ALA A 144 15.38 5.97 -34.60
C ALA A 144 16.61 6.82 -34.32
N THR A 145 17.78 6.36 -34.77
CA THR A 145 19.06 7.07 -34.70
C THR A 145 19.76 6.95 -36.06
N GLY A 146 20.24 8.10 -36.56
CA GLY A 146 21.22 8.23 -37.66
C GLY A 146 20.57 8.56 -39.01
N GLU A 147 20.46 9.80 -39.51
CA GLU A 147 21.45 10.88 -39.76
C GLU A 147 22.05 10.87 -41.19
N ALA A 148 21.98 12.06 -41.82
CA ALA A 148 22.81 12.64 -42.90
C ALA A 148 22.73 12.15 -44.37
N SER A 149 22.20 13.06 -45.20
CA SER A 149 22.83 13.71 -46.38
C SER A 149 23.63 12.88 -47.39
N VAL A 150 23.17 12.82 -48.65
CA VAL A 150 23.99 13.21 -49.83
C VAL A 150 23.06 13.79 -50.92
N LYS A 151 23.35 15.01 -51.36
CA LYS A 151 22.77 15.67 -52.54
C LYS A 151 23.93 15.88 -53.51
N ALA A 152 24.01 15.12 -54.62
CA ALA A 152 24.80 15.46 -55.81
C ALA A 152 24.59 14.42 -56.92
N ALA A 153 24.15 14.90 -58.08
CA ALA A 153 24.42 14.49 -59.47
C ALA A 153 23.17 14.71 -60.33
#